data_AF-A0A2W4R6U3-F1
#
_entry.id   AF-A0A2W4R6U3-F1
#
_cell.length_a   1.000
_cell.length_b   1.000
_cell.length_c   1.000
_cell.angle_alpha   90.00
_cell.angle_beta   90.00
_cell.angle_gamma   90.00
#
_symmetry.space_group_name_H-M   'P 1'
#
loop_
_entity.id
_entity.type
_entity.pdbx_description
1 polymer ?
#
loop_
_entity_poly.entity_id
_entity_poly.type
_entity_poly.pdbx_seq_one_letter_code
_entity_poly.pdbx_strand_id
1 'polypeptide(L)'
;MSDTGPMTEALKLPNGARFYRCALQVNPFDYVKRHNKETAFEDEASYNTAIVQACLDHGIEVIAITDHYRVHTADGLAKAARDAGIHVFPGFEAVTKDGVHILCLFEPGRTTRELERILGDCGIHRDEAASPTGKYDVIEFLKTATHSWGAVCVAAHVASDGGLLNRLTGQPAINAWTWPDLLACALPGPVTDAPNGIRQILENKNADYRRDRPVAVINAQDVSSPEDFEKPGASCWIKMSAVSVEGLRQAFLDPSSRIRLASDPVPEEHEEFLALTWQGGFLDGAAIHFNENLNVLIGGRGTGKSTVIESLRYVLGLEPLGEDARKAHEGIVRHVLHNGTKISLLVRAHRPAKRDYLIERTIPNPPIVRDESGNVLEVSPTDIIPQVEVYGQHEI
;
A
#
# COMPACT_ATOMS: atom_id res chain seq x y z
N MET A 1 -15.88 9.93 -24.15
CA MET A 1 -17.28 10.17 -23.73
C MET A 1 -17.24 11.25 -22.66
N SER A 2 -18.03 12.32 -22.82
CA SER A 2 -18.30 13.28 -21.75
C SER A 2 -19.23 12.62 -20.74
N ASP A 3 -18.67 11.79 -19.86
CA ASP A 3 -19.43 10.76 -19.15
C ASP A 3 -19.58 11.09 -17.65
N THR A 4 -20.45 12.06 -17.35
CA THR A 4 -20.82 12.42 -15.97
C THR A 4 -22.06 11.64 -15.54
N GLY A 5 -21.97 10.30 -15.53
CA GLY A 5 -22.99 9.42 -14.96
C GLY A 5 -22.79 9.22 -13.45
N PRO A 6 -23.84 8.90 -12.67
CA PRO A 6 -23.72 8.64 -11.22
C PRO A 6 -22.63 7.60 -10.88
N MET A 7 -22.47 6.57 -11.71
CA MET A 7 -21.46 5.52 -11.49
C MET A 7 -20.03 6.06 -11.65
N THR A 8 -19.79 6.91 -12.64
CA THR A 8 -18.48 7.55 -12.85
C THR A 8 -18.11 8.46 -11.68
N GLU A 9 -19.08 9.20 -11.13
CA GLU A 9 -18.85 10.01 -9.92
C GLU A 9 -18.65 9.13 -8.68
N ALA A 10 -19.34 8.00 -8.56
CA ALA A 10 -19.15 7.05 -7.48
C ALA A 10 -17.71 6.52 -7.44
N LEU A 11 -17.12 6.16 -8.59
CA LEU A 11 -15.75 5.66 -8.69
C LEU A 11 -14.67 6.70 -8.31
N LYS A 12 -15.02 7.99 -8.24
CA LYS A 12 -14.11 9.04 -7.73
C LYS A 12 -14.08 9.12 -6.21
N LEU A 13 -15.06 8.50 -5.53
CA LEU A 13 -15.06 8.45 -4.08
C LEU A 13 -13.88 7.61 -3.57
N PRO A 14 -13.35 7.89 -2.36
CA PRO A 14 -12.32 7.07 -1.76
C PRO A 14 -12.80 5.63 -1.56
N ASN A 15 -11.98 4.65 -1.95
CA ASN A 15 -12.26 3.22 -1.74
C ASN A 15 -11.34 2.57 -0.71
N GLY A 16 -10.67 3.36 0.13
CA GLY A 16 -9.82 2.87 1.21
C GLY A 16 -8.40 2.51 0.77
N ALA A 17 -7.77 1.56 1.48
CA ALA A 17 -6.38 1.21 1.27
C ALA A 17 -6.20 0.12 0.21
N ARG A 18 -5.15 0.25 -0.61
CA ARG A 18 -4.74 -0.75 -1.60
C ARG A 18 -3.26 -1.06 -1.47
N PHE A 19 -2.83 -2.18 -2.01
CA PHE A 19 -1.42 -2.50 -2.12
C PHE A 19 -0.76 -1.64 -3.22
N TYR A 20 0.44 -1.15 -2.91
CA TYR A 20 1.36 -0.51 -3.84
C TYR A 20 2.63 -1.34 -3.90
N ARG A 21 3.18 -1.57 -5.09
CA ARG A 21 4.51 -2.18 -5.20
C ARG A 21 5.57 -1.12 -4.95
N CYS A 22 6.39 -1.33 -3.92
CA CYS A 22 7.30 -0.34 -3.35
C CYS A 22 8.75 -0.81 -3.41
N ALA A 23 9.65 0.04 -3.91
CA ALA A 23 11.11 -0.12 -3.82
C ALA A 23 11.70 1.00 -2.95
N LEU A 24 11.97 0.72 -1.67
CA LEU A 24 12.25 1.76 -0.67
C LEU A 24 13.76 2.04 -0.47
N GLN A 25 14.64 1.50 -1.31
CA GLN A 25 16.08 1.79 -1.29
C GLN A 25 16.62 1.87 -2.73
N VAL A 26 16.37 3.00 -3.39
CA VAL A 26 16.86 3.27 -4.75
C VAL A 26 17.97 4.31 -4.69
N ASN A 27 19.08 4.06 -5.35
CA ASN A 27 20.20 4.99 -5.36
C ASN A 27 20.20 5.91 -6.60
N PRO A 28 20.60 7.18 -6.44
CA PRO A 28 20.80 8.06 -7.57
C PRO A 28 22.12 7.75 -8.30
N PHE A 29 22.24 8.24 -9.53
CA PHE A 29 23.43 8.03 -10.36
C PHE A 29 24.75 8.46 -9.69
N ASP A 30 24.73 9.57 -8.93
CA ASP A 30 25.91 10.04 -8.22
C ASP A 30 26.41 9.03 -7.19
N TYR A 31 25.53 8.28 -6.53
CA TYR A 31 25.91 7.19 -5.63
C TYR A 31 26.63 6.07 -6.41
N VAL A 32 26.07 5.66 -7.55
CA VAL A 32 26.64 4.63 -8.41
C VAL A 32 28.07 4.99 -8.82
N LYS A 33 28.30 6.23 -9.23
CA LYS A 33 29.65 6.76 -9.55
C LYS A 33 30.56 6.78 -8.33
N ARG A 34 30.12 7.34 -7.20
CA ARG A 34 30.94 7.51 -5.99
C ARG A 34 31.41 6.18 -5.40
N HIS A 35 30.57 5.15 -5.50
CA HIS A 35 30.85 3.82 -4.99
C HIS A 35 31.48 2.88 -6.02
N ASN A 36 31.85 3.40 -7.21
CA ASN A 36 32.42 2.63 -8.31
C ASN A 36 31.60 1.37 -8.64
N LYS A 37 30.27 1.47 -8.56
CA LYS A 37 29.39 0.39 -9.00
C LYS A 37 29.42 0.34 -10.53
N GLU A 38 29.39 -0.88 -11.08
CA GLU A 38 29.34 -1.07 -12.52
C GLU A 38 28.08 -0.40 -13.09
N THR A 39 28.25 0.37 -14.16
CA THR A 39 27.16 1.08 -14.81
C THR A 39 27.44 1.23 -16.30
N ALA A 40 26.43 1.00 -17.13
CA ALA A 40 26.48 1.23 -18.57
C ALA A 40 26.14 2.69 -18.94
N PHE A 41 25.75 3.52 -17.97
CA PHE A 41 25.26 4.87 -18.20
C PHE A 41 26.37 5.91 -18.04
N GLU A 42 26.50 6.79 -19.04
CA GLU A 42 27.54 7.83 -19.07
C GLU A 42 27.14 9.06 -18.23
N ASP A 43 25.83 9.35 -18.15
CA ASP A 43 25.25 10.52 -17.51
C ASP A 43 24.01 10.20 -16.65
N GLU A 44 23.62 11.17 -15.83
CA GLU A 44 22.49 11.04 -14.89
C GLU A 44 21.15 10.93 -15.64
N ALA A 45 20.99 11.63 -16.77
CA ALA A 45 19.72 11.68 -17.49
C ALA A 45 19.37 10.32 -18.11
N SER A 46 20.35 9.66 -18.72
CA SER A 46 20.22 8.30 -19.27
C SER A 46 19.97 7.27 -18.17
N TYR A 47 20.68 7.37 -17.04
CA TYR A 47 20.43 6.53 -15.86
C TYR A 47 19.00 6.71 -15.32
N ASN A 48 18.57 7.94 -15.09
CA ASN A 48 17.25 8.24 -14.55
C ASN A 48 16.13 7.73 -15.48
N THR A 49 16.30 7.90 -16.79
CA THR A 49 15.36 7.38 -17.79
C THR A 49 15.23 5.86 -17.70
N ALA A 50 16.36 5.14 -17.58
CA ALA A 50 16.37 3.69 -17.48
C ALA A 50 15.79 3.16 -16.16
N ILE A 51 16.09 3.81 -15.02
CA ILE A 51 15.51 3.45 -13.73
C ILE A 51 13.99 3.65 -13.72
N VAL A 52 13.51 4.77 -14.27
CA VAL A 52 12.07 5.05 -14.36
C VAL A 52 11.39 4.03 -15.29
N GLN A 53 12.00 3.70 -16.42
CA GLN A 53 11.45 2.68 -17.32
C GLN A 53 11.39 1.31 -16.64
N ALA A 54 12.44 0.89 -15.94
CA ALA A 54 12.42 -0.37 -15.18
C ALA A 54 11.37 -0.36 -14.08
N CYS A 55 11.16 0.76 -13.38
CA CYS A 55 10.05 0.88 -12.44
C CYS A 55 8.71 0.62 -13.12
N LEU A 56 8.45 1.22 -14.29
CA LEU A 56 7.21 1.02 -15.05
C LEU A 56 7.04 -0.42 -15.52
N ASP A 57 8.10 -1.02 -16.08
CA ASP A 57 8.10 -2.39 -16.61
C ASP A 57 7.82 -3.43 -15.51
N HIS A 58 8.31 -3.16 -14.29
CA HIS A 58 8.09 -4.00 -13.11
C HIS A 58 6.86 -3.58 -12.27
N GLY A 59 6.08 -2.58 -12.72
CA GLY A 59 4.89 -2.11 -12.01
C GLY A 59 5.19 -1.54 -10.61
N ILE A 60 6.37 -0.95 -10.42
CA ILE A 60 6.74 -0.20 -9.22
C ILE A 60 6.00 1.14 -9.23
N GLU A 61 5.19 1.38 -8.20
CA GLU A 61 4.37 2.59 -8.09
C GLU A 61 4.94 3.59 -7.08
N VAL A 62 5.81 3.11 -6.19
CA VAL A 62 6.39 3.88 -5.09
C VAL A 62 7.88 3.59 -5.00
N ILE A 63 8.70 4.63 -4.99
CA ILE A 63 10.12 4.52 -4.69
C ILE A 63 10.53 5.42 -3.52
N ALA A 64 11.60 5.05 -2.83
CA ALA A 64 12.35 5.98 -1.99
C ALA A 64 13.79 6.07 -2.47
N ILE A 65 14.28 7.30 -2.64
CA ILE A 65 15.64 7.55 -3.09
C ILE A 65 16.49 7.87 -1.88
N THR A 66 17.47 7.02 -1.57
CA THR A 66 18.13 6.99 -0.26
C THR A 66 19.65 6.88 -0.38
N ASP A 67 20.29 7.94 -0.88
CA ASP A 67 21.76 8.04 -0.88
C ASP A 67 22.29 8.25 0.56
N HIS A 68 23.57 7.94 0.78
CA HIS A 68 24.23 8.05 2.07
C HIS A 68 24.39 9.52 2.50
N TYR A 69 23.49 9.98 3.37
CA TYR A 69 23.37 11.37 3.84
C TYR A 69 23.48 12.43 2.73
N ARG A 70 22.93 12.13 1.56
CA ARG A 70 22.84 13.08 0.44
C ARG A 70 21.43 13.07 -0.10
N VAL A 71 20.87 14.26 -0.23
CA VAL A 71 19.49 14.45 -0.67
C VAL A 71 19.41 15.24 -1.96
N HIS A 72 20.41 16.08 -2.24
CA HIS A 72 20.49 16.84 -3.50
C HIS A 72 20.73 15.92 -4.71
N THR A 73 21.45 14.80 -4.52
CA THR A 73 21.71 13.80 -5.57
C THR A 73 20.43 13.10 -6.04
N ALA A 74 19.36 13.14 -5.24
CA ALA A 74 18.08 12.50 -5.56
C ALA A 74 17.19 13.35 -6.46
N ASP A 75 17.44 14.66 -6.62
CA ASP A 75 16.49 15.60 -7.22
C ASP A 75 16.13 15.25 -8.67
N GLY A 76 17.13 14.88 -9.49
CA GLY A 76 16.94 14.52 -10.90
C GLY A 76 16.09 13.26 -11.05
N LEU A 77 16.42 12.19 -10.33
CA LEU A 77 15.67 10.93 -10.37
C LEU A 77 14.26 11.10 -9.79
N ALA A 78 14.14 11.84 -8.68
CA ALA A 78 12.85 12.11 -8.05
C ALA A 78 11.91 12.89 -8.98
N LYS A 79 12.46 13.84 -9.75
CA LYS A 79 11.68 14.56 -10.76
C LYS A 79 11.23 13.62 -11.89
N ALA A 80 12.15 12.85 -12.47
CA ALA A 80 11.84 11.94 -13.56
C ALA A 80 10.77 10.91 -13.18
N ALA A 81 10.87 10.33 -11.98
CA ALA A 81 9.90 9.36 -11.47
C ALA A 81 8.51 9.99 -11.25
N ARG A 82 8.43 11.19 -10.66
CA ARG A 82 7.15 11.90 -10.48
C ARG A 82 6.51 12.29 -11.80
N ASP A 83 7.30 12.75 -12.78
CA ASP A 83 6.81 13.09 -14.12
C ASP A 83 6.23 11.85 -14.84
N ALA A 84 6.71 10.65 -14.51
CA ALA A 84 6.18 9.36 -14.96
C ALA A 84 5.02 8.79 -14.11
N GLY A 85 4.55 9.50 -13.09
CA GLY A 85 3.44 9.08 -12.23
C GLY A 85 3.81 8.16 -11.07
N ILE A 86 5.11 7.97 -10.79
CA ILE A 86 5.61 7.18 -9.65
C ILE A 86 5.67 8.08 -8.42
N HIS A 87 5.17 7.59 -7.28
CA HIS A 87 5.29 8.29 -6.02
C HIS A 87 6.71 8.19 -5.46
N VAL A 88 7.24 9.30 -4.96
CA VAL A 88 8.61 9.35 -4.43
C VAL A 88 8.60 9.80 -2.98
N PHE A 89 9.10 8.95 -2.08
CA PHE A 89 9.52 9.33 -0.75
C PHE A 89 10.94 9.90 -0.82
N PRO A 90 11.14 11.20 -0.54
CA PRO A 90 12.48 11.72 -0.39
C PRO A 90 13.07 11.23 0.95
N GLY A 91 14.36 10.94 0.96
CA GLY A 91 15.02 10.37 2.13
C GLY A 91 16.53 10.29 1.96
N PHE A 92 17.16 9.63 2.92
CA PHE A 92 18.58 9.29 2.87
C PHE A 92 18.81 7.99 3.65
N GLU A 93 19.88 7.28 3.31
CA GLU A 93 20.40 6.19 4.15
C GLU A 93 21.39 6.79 5.15
N ALA A 94 21.05 6.66 6.43
CA ALA A 94 21.84 7.16 7.53
C ALA A 94 22.79 6.06 8.01
N VAL A 95 24.09 6.34 8.04
CA VAL A 95 25.05 5.55 8.82
C VAL A 95 25.11 6.16 10.23
N THR A 96 24.62 5.45 11.24
CA THR A 96 24.65 5.93 12.63
C THR A 96 26.06 5.87 13.20
N LYS A 97 26.28 6.51 14.36
CA LYS A 97 27.54 6.48 15.10
C LYS A 97 28.02 5.06 15.42
N ASP A 98 27.11 4.11 15.59
CA ASP A 98 27.42 2.70 15.83
C ASP A 98 27.64 1.89 14.54
N GLY A 99 27.64 2.55 13.37
CA GLY A 99 27.86 1.94 12.07
C GLY A 99 26.65 1.17 11.51
N VAL A 100 25.45 1.43 12.02
CA VAL A 100 24.20 0.82 11.54
C VAL A 100 23.57 1.69 10.47
N HIS A 101 23.07 1.07 9.41
CA HIS A 101 22.40 1.76 8.32
C HIS A 101 20.88 1.81 8.54
N ILE A 102 20.30 3.00 8.37
CA ILE A 102 18.87 3.26 8.57
C ILE A 102 18.35 4.11 7.41
N LEU A 103 17.38 3.59 6.67
CA LEU A 103 16.64 4.39 5.70
C LEU A 103 15.75 5.36 6.47
N CYS A 104 15.88 6.66 6.20
CA CYS A 104 15.08 7.71 6.83
C CYS A 104 14.21 8.38 5.76
N LEU A 105 12.90 8.12 5.80
CA LEU A 105 11.95 8.48 4.75
C LEU A 105 11.00 9.59 5.21
N PHE A 106 10.76 10.57 4.34
CA PHE A 106 9.96 11.76 4.64
C PHE A 106 8.75 11.89 3.72
N GLU A 107 7.80 12.75 4.08
CA GLU A 107 6.58 12.95 3.29
C GLU A 107 6.89 13.31 1.82
N PRO A 108 6.14 12.79 0.82
CA PRO A 108 6.38 13.03 -0.62
C PRO A 108 6.42 14.50 -1.10
N GLY A 109 6.18 15.48 -0.24
CA GLY A 109 6.33 16.92 -0.52
C GLY A 109 7.48 17.62 0.21
N ARG A 110 8.26 16.92 1.04
CA ARG A 110 9.39 17.51 1.78
C ARG A 110 10.46 17.99 0.80
N THR A 111 10.96 19.20 0.98
CA THR A 111 11.94 19.80 0.06
C THR A 111 13.37 19.39 0.41
N THR A 112 14.24 19.35 -0.59
CA THR A 112 15.68 19.08 -0.47
C THR A 112 16.33 20.00 0.56
N ARG A 113 15.98 21.30 0.55
CA ARG A 113 16.46 22.29 1.53
C ARG A 113 16.08 21.97 2.98
N GLU A 114 14.88 21.45 3.22
CA GLU A 114 14.47 21.05 4.56
C GLU A 114 15.23 19.81 5.02
N LEU A 115 15.50 18.88 4.10
CA LEU A 115 16.30 17.70 4.37
C LEU A 115 17.77 18.06 4.64
N GLU A 116 18.37 18.97 3.89
CA GLU A 116 19.74 19.45 4.15
C GLU A 116 19.92 20.03 5.57
N ARG A 117 18.89 20.69 6.11
CA ARG A 117 18.92 21.16 7.51
C ARG A 117 18.93 19.99 8.50
N ILE A 118 18.20 18.91 8.20
CA ILE A 118 18.20 17.69 9.00
C ILE A 118 19.56 16.99 8.90
N LEU A 119 20.15 16.91 7.71
CA LEU A 119 21.52 16.39 7.53
C LEU A 119 22.53 17.18 8.39
N GLY A 120 22.40 18.51 8.42
CA GLY A 120 23.19 19.37 9.30
C GLY A 120 22.98 19.04 10.79
N ASP A 121 21.74 18.78 11.21
CA ASP A 121 21.47 18.28 12.57
C ASP A 121 22.08 16.89 12.79
N CYS A 122 22.13 16.00 11.80
CA CYS A 122 22.87 14.74 11.89
C CYS A 122 24.40 14.91 12.01
N GLY A 123 24.92 16.15 11.95
CA GLY A 123 26.36 16.45 11.98
C GLY A 123 27.03 16.35 10.61
N ILE A 124 26.25 16.27 9.53
CA ILE A 124 26.75 16.19 8.17
C ILE A 124 26.83 17.60 7.59
N HIS A 125 28.06 18.11 7.51
CA HIS A 125 28.34 19.47 7.00
C HIS A 125 29.19 19.46 5.73
N ARG A 126 29.70 18.29 5.35
CA ARG A 126 30.55 18.07 4.17
C ARG A 126 30.26 16.70 3.59
N ASP A 127 30.56 16.55 2.31
CA ASP A 127 30.24 15.39 1.47
C ASP A 127 31.50 14.76 0.85
N GLU A 128 32.67 14.99 1.44
CA GLU A 128 33.96 14.47 0.98
C GLU A 128 34.07 12.94 1.12
N ALA A 129 33.55 12.38 2.22
CA ALA A 129 33.58 10.94 2.48
C ALA A 129 32.51 10.23 1.65
N ALA A 130 32.84 9.10 1.02
CA ALA A 130 31.89 8.32 0.22
C ALA A 130 30.60 7.99 1.01
N SER A 131 30.77 7.52 2.25
CA SER A 131 29.71 7.27 3.23
C SER A 131 30.05 7.98 4.54
N PRO A 132 29.50 9.17 4.82
CA PRO A 132 29.76 9.84 6.08
C PRO A 132 28.98 9.21 7.23
N THR A 133 29.53 9.28 8.45
CA THR A 133 28.89 8.79 9.67
C THR A 133 28.24 9.96 10.43
N GLY A 134 26.98 9.80 10.83
CA GLY A 134 26.24 10.79 11.60
C GLY A 134 26.60 10.79 13.08
N LYS A 135 26.20 11.86 13.79
CA LYS A 135 26.52 12.06 15.22
C LYS A 135 25.70 11.18 16.18
N TYR A 136 24.51 10.75 15.76
CA TYR A 136 23.54 10.01 16.59
C TYR A 136 23.82 8.51 16.60
N ASP A 137 23.66 7.88 17.77
CA ASP A 137 23.52 6.42 17.87
C ASP A 137 22.17 5.93 17.31
N VAL A 138 21.97 4.62 17.19
CA VAL A 138 20.72 4.06 16.61
C VAL A 138 19.45 4.54 17.32
N ILE A 139 19.46 4.55 18.65
CA ILE A 139 18.28 4.87 19.45
C ILE A 139 18.01 6.38 19.39
N GLU A 140 19.05 7.20 19.52
CA GLU A 140 18.96 8.65 19.37
C GLU A 140 18.45 9.02 17.98
N PHE A 141 18.92 8.35 16.93
CA PHE A 141 18.48 8.58 15.56
C PHE A 141 16.99 8.24 15.38
N LEU A 142 16.56 7.03 15.78
CA LEU A 142 15.16 6.59 15.66
C LEU A 142 14.20 7.53 16.40
N LYS A 143 14.57 7.91 17.63
CA LYS A 143 13.80 8.84 18.46
C LYS A 143 13.70 10.22 17.81
N THR A 144 14.81 10.76 17.32
CA THR A 144 14.86 12.10 16.73
C THR A 144 14.11 12.13 15.39
N ALA A 145 14.32 11.13 14.54
CA ALA A 145 13.65 10.98 13.26
C ALA A 145 12.12 10.94 13.42
N THR A 146 11.64 10.12 14.35
CA THR A 146 10.20 9.94 14.60
C THR A 146 9.57 11.18 15.20
N HIS A 147 10.15 11.73 16.28
CA HIS A 147 9.48 12.75 17.09
C HIS A 147 9.83 14.19 16.72
N SER A 148 10.97 14.44 16.06
CA SER A 148 11.42 15.79 15.73
C SER A 148 11.35 16.07 14.24
N TRP A 149 11.69 15.10 13.40
CA TRP A 149 11.73 15.32 11.95
C TRP A 149 10.44 14.88 11.24
N GLY A 150 9.65 14.00 11.86
CA GLY A 150 8.42 13.43 11.29
C GLY A 150 8.72 12.44 10.17
N ALA A 151 9.80 11.66 10.32
CA ALA A 151 10.21 10.63 9.38
C ALA A 151 9.75 9.24 9.84
N VAL A 152 9.72 8.29 8.91
CA VAL A 152 9.65 6.86 9.21
C VAL A 152 10.98 6.20 8.88
N CYS A 153 11.44 5.33 9.76
CA CYS A 153 12.73 4.66 9.64
C CYS A 153 12.58 3.17 9.34
N VAL A 154 13.49 2.66 8.51
CA VAL A 154 13.66 1.23 8.24
C VAL A 154 15.12 0.86 8.52
N ALA A 155 15.38 -0.16 9.34
CA ALA A 155 16.73 -0.69 9.46
C ALA A 155 17.14 -1.32 8.12
N ALA A 156 18.12 -0.73 7.44
CA ALA A 156 18.55 -1.20 6.13
C ALA A 156 19.25 -2.57 6.25
N HIS A 157 19.08 -3.40 5.21
CA HIS A 157 19.78 -4.70 5.01
C HIS A 157 20.16 -5.41 6.32
N VAL A 158 19.15 -5.68 7.16
CA VAL A 158 19.29 -5.92 8.61
C VAL A 158 20.24 -7.06 9.00
N ALA A 159 20.45 -8.00 8.10
CA ALA A 159 21.28 -9.19 8.27
C ALA A 159 22.62 -9.16 7.51
N SER A 160 22.96 -8.04 6.87
CA SER A 160 24.15 -7.87 6.02
C SER A 160 25.10 -6.80 6.57
N ASP A 161 26.17 -6.47 5.83
CA ASP A 161 27.13 -5.46 6.29
C ASP A 161 26.45 -4.09 6.49
N GLY A 162 26.68 -3.44 7.63
CA GLY A 162 25.95 -2.24 8.02
C GLY A 162 24.56 -2.48 8.63
N GLY A 163 24.01 -3.70 8.52
CA GLY A 163 22.72 -4.07 9.10
C GLY A 163 22.74 -4.17 10.62
N LEU A 164 21.64 -3.75 11.27
CA LEU A 164 21.53 -3.67 12.73
C LEU A 164 21.92 -4.96 13.46
N LEU A 165 21.38 -6.11 13.02
CA LEU A 165 21.59 -7.41 13.67
C LEU A 165 22.93 -8.08 13.31
N ASN A 166 23.69 -7.48 12.39
CA ASN A 166 25.03 -7.90 12.04
C ASN A 166 26.11 -6.99 12.67
N ARG A 167 25.82 -5.69 12.82
CA ARG A 167 26.72 -4.69 13.39
C ARG A 167 26.72 -4.68 14.91
N LEU A 168 25.56 -4.75 15.53
CA LEU A 168 25.44 -4.73 16.98
C LEU A 168 25.36 -6.15 17.52
N THR A 169 25.91 -6.36 18.72
CA THR A 169 25.81 -7.63 19.46
C THR A 169 25.48 -7.39 20.92
N GLY A 170 24.95 -8.40 21.61
CA GLY A 170 24.63 -8.33 23.04
C GLY A 170 23.57 -7.26 23.38
N GLN A 171 23.73 -6.60 24.53
CA GLN A 171 22.74 -5.65 25.04
C GLN A 171 22.47 -4.45 24.10
N PRO A 172 23.47 -3.84 23.43
CA PRO A 172 23.21 -2.80 22.42
C PRO A 172 22.27 -3.25 21.30
N ALA A 173 22.44 -4.47 20.76
CA ALA A 173 21.58 -5.01 19.73
C ALA A 173 20.14 -5.23 20.24
N ILE A 174 20.02 -5.80 21.44
CA ILE A 174 18.71 -6.01 22.10
C ILE A 174 18.01 -4.67 22.30
N ASN A 175 18.69 -3.66 22.83
CA ASN A 175 18.12 -2.34 23.10
C ASN A 175 17.67 -1.64 21.81
N ALA A 176 18.49 -1.70 20.76
CA ALA A 176 18.16 -1.11 19.47
C ALA A 176 16.99 -1.83 18.78
N TRP A 177 17.00 -3.17 18.80
CA TRP A 177 15.94 -3.97 18.18
C TRP A 177 14.59 -3.83 18.88
N THR A 178 14.59 -3.79 20.21
CA THR A 178 13.37 -3.66 21.02
C THR A 178 12.91 -2.22 21.17
N TRP A 179 13.64 -1.25 20.59
CA TRP A 179 13.24 0.15 20.64
C TRP A 179 11.87 0.37 19.95
N PRO A 180 10.91 1.06 20.61
CA PRO A 180 9.54 1.19 20.10
C PRO A 180 9.44 1.83 18.70
N ASP A 181 10.33 2.77 18.38
CA ASP A 181 10.31 3.50 17.11
C ASP A 181 10.99 2.76 15.96
N LEU A 182 11.65 1.62 16.21
CA LEU A 182 12.08 0.73 15.14
C LEU A 182 10.85 -0.04 14.66
N LEU A 183 10.22 0.40 13.58
CA LEU A 183 8.98 -0.20 13.08
C LEU A 183 9.21 -1.25 12.00
N ALA A 184 10.26 -1.08 11.19
CA ALA A 184 10.54 -1.97 10.06
C ALA A 184 12.04 -2.23 9.86
N CYS A 185 12.33 -3.33 9.18
CA CYS A 185 13.67 -3.70 8.72
C CYS A 185 13.62 -4.31 7.31
N ALA A 186 14.66 -4.08 6.53
CA ALA A 186 14.79 -4.59 5.18
C ALA A 186 15.57 -5.91 5.14
N LEU A 187 15.03 -6.89 4.40
CA LEU A 187 15.67 -8.18 4.13
C LEU A 187 15.58 -8.49 2.62
N PRO A 188 16.65 -8.98 1.98
CA PRO A 188 16.67 -9.25 0.55
C PRO A 188 15.78 -10.42 0.07
N GLY A 189 15.22 -11.20 0.99
CA GLY A 189 14.40 -12.37 0.68
C GLY A 189 13.41 -12.68 1.81
N PRO A 190 12.80 -13.87 1.83
CA PRO A 190 11.94 -14.28 2.93
C PRO A 190 12.72 -14.43 4.25
N VAL A 191 12.01 -14.30 5.37
CA VAL A 191 12.58 -14.49 6.72
C VAL A 191 13.23 -15.87 6.90
N THR A 192 12.76 -16.88 6.17
CA THR A 192 13.29 -18.25 6.21
C THR A 192 14.74 -18.37 5.78
N ASP A 193 15.20 -17.43 4.94
CA ASP A 193 16.54 -17.43 4.33
C ASP A 193 17.56 -16.67 5.20
N ALA A 194 17.10 -16.00 6.25
CA ALA A 194 17.99 -15.31 7.18
C ALA A 194 18.86 -16.31 7.98
N PRO A 195 20.09 -15.92 8.38
CA PRO A 195 20.94 -16.75 9.24
C PRO A 195 20.22 -17.18 10.53
N ASN A 196 20.42 -18.42 10.99
CA ASN A 196 19.59 -19.01 12.06
C ASN A 196 19.45 -18.12 13.33
N GLY A 197 20.53 -17.48 13.78
CA GLY A 197 20.48 -16.57 14.94
C GLY A 197 19.61 -15.33 14.71
N ILE A 198 19.67 -14.76 13.50
CA ILE A 198 18.88 -13.59 13.09
C ILE A 198 17.43 -13.99 12.79
N ARG A 199 17.22 -15.16 12.17
CA ARG A 199 15.89 -15.69 11.87
C ARG A 199 15.02 -15.82 13.12
N GLN A 200 15.57 -16.32 14.24
CA GLN A 200 14.81 -16.42 15.50
C GLN A 200 14.39 -15.03 16.04
N ILE A 201 15.17 -13.99 15.76
CA ILE A 201 14.85 -12.60 16.13
C ILE A 201 13.75 -12.06 15.22
N LEU A 202 13.87 -12.25 13.90
CA LEU A 202 12.89 -11.81 12.89
C LEU A 202 11.52 -12.52 13.04
N GLU A 203 11.52 -13.80 13.38
CA GLU A 203 10.32 -14.58 13.69
C GLU A 203 9.75 -14.27 15.09
N ASN A 204 10.35 -13.33 15.84
CA ASN A 204 9.96 -12.94 17.19
C ASN A 204 9.95 -14.11 18.21
N LYS A 205 10.81 -15.11 18.00
CA LYS A 205 10.94 -16.33 18.82
C LYS A 205 12.09 -16.26 19.83
N ASN A 206 13.10 -15.42 19.58
CA ASN A 206 14.17 -15.18 20.53
C ASN A 206 13.63 -14.35 21.72
N ALA A 207 13.75 -14.87 22.94
CA ALA A 207 13.19 -14.26 24.14
C ALA A 207 13.79 -12.88 24.47
N ASP A 208 15.08 -12.67 24.23
CA ASP A 208 15.77 -11.42 24.55
C ASP A 208 15.35 -10.28 23.62
N TYR A 209 14.99 -10.62 22.38
CA TYR A 209 14.62 -9.67 21.32
C TYR A 209 13.11 -9.56 21.11
N ARG A 210 12.32 -10.27 21.93
CA ARG A 210 10.88 -10.39 21.72
C ARG A 210 10.18 -9.05 21.93
N ARG A 211 9.26 -8.74 21.02
CA ARG A 211 8.39 -7.56 21.09
C ARG A 211 6.92 -7.98 21.11
N ASP A 212 6.08 -7.20 21.78
CA ASP A 212 4.62 -7.37 21.71
C ASP A 212 4.11 -7.10 20.29
N ARG A 213 4.70 -6.09 19.64
CA ARG A 213 4.52 -5.83 18.20
C ARG A 213 5.83 -6.15 17.47
N PRO A 214 5.86 -7.20 16.64
CA PRO A 214 7.02 -7.55 15.84
C PRO A 214 7.47 -6.38 14.94
N VAL A 215 8.76 -6.32 14.64
CA VAL A 215 9.30 -5.42 13.59
C VAL A 215 8.81 -5.94 12.24
N ALA A 216 8.27 -5.04 11.42
CA ALA A 216 7.85 -5.37 10.06
C ALA A 216 9.08 -5.72 9.21
N VAL A 217 9.02 -6.85 8.50
CA VAL A 217 10.04 -7.22 7.52
C VAL A 217 9.56 -6.79 6.14
N ILE A 218 10.40 -6.09 5.39
CA ILE A 218 10.12 -5.68 4.00
C ILE A 218 11.23 -6.10 3.06
N ASN A 219 10.90 -6.23 1.78
CA ASN A 219 11.92 -6.32 0.72
C ASN A 219 12.25 -4.90 0.22
N ALA A 220 13.49 -4.50 0.45
CA ALA A 220 14.07 -3.25 -0.02
C ALA A 220 15.59 -3.46 -0.14
N GLN A 221 16.03 -4.02 -1.26
CA GLN A 221 17.45 -4.15 -1.58
C GLN A 221 18.02 -2.83 -2.13
N ASP A 222 19.34 -2.67 -2.02
CA ASP A 222 20.12 -1.51 -2.44
C ASP A 222 20.19 -1.33 -3.97
N VAL A 223 19.06 -0.97 -4.61
CA VAL A 223 18.92 -0.83 -6.07
C VAL A 223 19.88 0.23 -6.58
N SER A 224 20.73 -0.16 -7.53
CA SER A 224 21.77 0.68 -8.13
C SER A 224 21.83 0.57 -9.66
N SER A 225 21.13 -0.38 -10.27
CA SER A 225 20.93 -0.47 -11.71
C SER A 225 19.49 -0.88 -12.07
N PRO A 226 19.03 -0.65 -13.32
CA PRO A 226 17.71 -1.07 -13.76
C PRO A 226 17.45 -2.58 -13.61
N GLU A 227 18.46 -3.41 -13.82
CA GLU A 227 18.38 -4.88 -13.74
C GLU A 227 18.12 -5.36 -12.30
N ASP A 228 18.43 -4.53 -11.28
CA ASP A 228 18.15 -4.88 -9.89
C ASP A 228 16.64 -5.05 -9.63
N PHE A 229 15.75 -4.42 -10.41
CA PHE A 229 14.30 -4.60 -10.27
C PHE A 229 13.80 -6.01 -10.64
N GLU A 230 14.61 -6.81 -11.35
CA GLU A 230 14.32 -8.22 -11.59
C GLU A 230 14.48 -9.06 -10.32
N LYS A 231 15.28 -8.58 -9.35
CA LYS A 231 15.52 -9.29 -8.10
C LYS A 231 14.27 -9.21 -7.22
N PRO A 232 13.72 -10.34 -6.74
CA PRO A 232 12.51 -10.32 -5.90
C PRO A 232 12.66 -9.42 -4.67
N GLY A 233 13.85 -9.33 -4.09
CA GLY A 233 14.10 -8.51 -2.91
C GLY A 233 14.17 -7.00 -3.14
N ALA A 234 14.16 -6.53 -4.39
CA ALA A 234 14.18 -5.10 -4.70
C ALA A 234 12.88 -4.39 -4.29
N SER A 235 11.76 -5.11 -4.22
CA SER A 235 10.45 -4.53 -3.94
C SER A 235 9.54 -5.46 -3.14
N CYS A 236 8.58 -4.89 -2.42
CA CYS A 236 7.48 -5.61 -1.80
C CYS A 236 6.16 -4.84 -1.99
N TRP A 237 5.04 -5.44 -1.61
CA TRP A 237 3.74 -4.79 -1.66
C TRP A 237 3.38 -4.26 -0.28
N ILE A 238 3.04 -2.96 -0.22
CA ILE A 238 2.68 -2.26 1.02
C ILE A 238 1.29 -1.65 0.86
N LYS A 239 0.36 -2.01 1.77
CA LYS A 239 -1.04 -1.56 1.74
C LYS A 239 -1.21 -0.22 2.45
N MET A 240 -1.48 0.81 1.68
CA MET A 240 -1.62 2.19 2.17
C MET A 240 -2.94 2.81 1.72
N SER A 241 -3.54 3.65 2.58
CA SER A 241 -4.68 4.50 2.19
C SER A 241 -4.23 5.70 1.35
N ALA A 242 -3.03 6.21 1.64
CA ALA A 242 -2.37 7.27 0.89
C ALA A 242 -0.87 7.04 1.00
N VAL A 243 -0.14 7.31 -0.09
CA VAL A 243 1.33 7.25 -0.11
C VAL A 243 1.87 8.43 0.71
N SER A 244 2.19 8.16 1.98
CA SER A 244 2.59 9.13 3.01
C SER A 244 3.40 8.45 4.10
N VAL A 245 4.11 9.22 4.94
CA VAL A 245 4.87 8.68 6.07
C VAL A 245 3.94 7.97 7.04
N GLU A 246 2.78 8.55 7.32
CA GLU A 246 1.75 7.91 8.15
C GLU A 246 1.21 6.62 7.50
N GLY A 247 1.07 6.59 6.17
CA GLY A 247 0.68 5.39 5.42
C GLY A 247 1.67 4.24 5.62
N LEU A 248 2.98 4.51 5.47
CA LEU A 248 4.04 3.54 5.76
C LEU A 248 4.04 3.13 7.23
N ARG A 249 3.92 4.09 8.15
CA ARG A 249 3.89 3.84 9.59
C ARG A 249 2.76 2.88 9.98
N GLN A 250 1.55 3.09 9.45
CA GLN A 250 0.40 2.20 9.66
C GLN A 250 0.62 0.81 9.06
N ALA A 251 1.26 0.72 7.89
CA ALA A 251 1.63 -0.57 7.31
C ALA A 251 2.63 -1.33 8.18
N PHE A 252 3.63 -0.65 8.75
CA PHE A 252 4.61 -1.27 9.63
C PHE A 252 4.04 -1.63 11.01
N LEU A 253 2.96 -0.97 11.46
CA LEU A 253 2.28 -1.33 12.69
C LEU A 253 1.42 -2.59 12.59
N ASP A 254 0.97 -2.95 11.39
CA ASP A 254 0.12 -4.11 11.12
C ASP A 254 0.63 -4.90 9.89
N PRO A 255 1.85 -5.45 9.97
CA PRO A 255 2.53 -6.01 8.81
C PRO A 255 1.83 -7.24 8.23
N SER A 256 1.16 -8.05 9.05
CA SER A 256 0.48 -9.27 8.60
C SER A 256 -0.67 -9.01 7.63
N SER A 257 -1.34 -7.85 7.73
CA SER A 257 -2.43 -7.48 6.84
C SER A 257 -2.02 -6.49 5.74
N ARG A 258 -0.87 -5.82 5.91
CA ARG A 258 -0.45 -4.69 5.07
C ARG A 258 0.86 -4.87 4.32
N ILE A 259 1.63 -5.91 4.57
CA ILE A 259 2.89 -6.16 3.88
C ILE A 259 2.83 -7.53 3.25
N ARG A 260 3.22 -7.61 1.97
CA ARG A 260 3.48 -8.87 1.28
C ARG A 260 4.87 -8.83 0.67
N LEU A 261 5.69 -9.78 1.05
CA LEU A 261 7.01 -9.99 0.47
C LEU A 261 6.88 -10.57 -0.93
N ALA A 262 7.91 -10.44 -1.76
CA ALA A 262 7.91 -11.03 -3.10
C ALA A 262 7.86 -12.56 -3.11
N SER A 263 8.21 -13.18 -1.99
CA SER A 263 8.10 -14.62 -1.76
C SER A 263 6.71 -15.08 -1.32
N ASP A 264 5.82 -14.15 -0.95
CA ASP A 264 4.51 -14.53 -0.43
C ASP A 264 3.58 -14.99 -1.56
N PRO A 265 2.59 -15.87 -1.27
CA PRO A 265 1.65 -16.34 -2.28
C PRO A 265 0.89 -15.18 -2.94
N VAL A 266 0.76 -15.26 -4.27
CA VAL A 266 -0.10 -14.34 -5.02
C VAL A 266 -1.55 -14.61 -4.62
N PRO A 267 -2.33 -13.57 -4.23
CA PRO A 267 -3.74 -13.75 -3.91
C PRO A 267 -4.52 -14.33 -5.07
N GLU A 268 -5.52 -15.14 -4.77
CA GLU A 268 -6.48 -15.59 -5.77
C GLU A 268 -7.34 -14.40 -6.23
N GLU A 269 -7.60 -14.35 -7.53
CA GLU A 269 -8.59 -13.43 -8.10
C GLU A 269 -9.99 -13.81 -7.60
N HIS A 270 -10.78 -12.81 -7.24
CA HIS A 270 -12.16 -12.96 -6.79
C HIS A 270 -13.03 -11.88 -7.42
N GLU A 271 -14.35 -12.11 -7.47
CA GLU A 271 -15.28 -11.10 -7.94
C GLU A 271 -15.29 -9.88 -7.00
N GLU A 272 -15.40 -8.68 -7.57
CA GLU A 272 -15.37 -7.43 -6.82
C GLU A 272 -16.67 -6.66 -7.01
N PHE A 273 -17.20 -6.09 -5.94
CA PHE A 273 -18.10 -4.93 -6.06
C PHE A 273 -17.23 -3.70 -6.19
N LEU A 274 -17.47 -2.89 -7.22
CA LEU A 274 -16.73 -1.66 -7.46
C LEU A 274 -17.49 -0.46 -6.90
N ALA A 275 -18.75 -0.30 -7.31
CA ALA A 275 -19.54 0.84 -6.87
C ALA A 275 -21.04 0.56 -6.85
N LEU A 276 -21.75 1.24 -5.95
CA LEU A 276 -23.21 1.13 -5.80
C LEU A 276 -23.82 2.53 -5.69
N THR A 277 -24.85 2.78 -6.49
CA THR A 277 -25.53 4.09 -6.57
C THR A 277 -27.04 3.93 -6.54
N TRP A 278 -27.73 4.95 -6.03
CA TRP A 278 -29.19 5.02 -5.98
C TRP A 278 -29.70 6.25 -6.69
N GLN A 279 -30.76 6.08 -7.48
CA GLN A 279 -31.54 7.17 -8.06
C GLN A 279 -33.00 6.99 -7.62
N GLY A 280 -33.47 7.84 -6.72
CA GLY A 280 -34.74 7.74 -6.00
C GLY A 280 -34.62 7.08 -4.61
N GLY A 281 -35.71 7.15 -3.84
CA GLY A 281 -35.83 6.51 -2.53
C GLY A 281 -35.03 7.20 -1.42
N PHE A 282 -34.86 6.50 -0.29
CA PHE A 282 -34.17 7.04 0.89
C PHE A 282 -32.69 7.41 0.66
N LEU A 283 -32.01 6.71 -0.25
CA LEU A 283 -30.58 6.90 -0.56
C LEU A 283 -30.37 7.70 -1.86
N ASP A 284 -31.36 8.48 -2.32
CA ASP A 284 -31.27 9.21 -3.58
C ASP A 284 -29.98 10.05 -3.70
N GLY A 285 -29.25 9.87 -4.80
CA GLY A 285 -27.97 10.54 -5.05
C GLY A 285 -26.79 10.04 -4.24
N ALA A 286 -26.98 9.09 -3.31
CA ALA A 286 -25.89 8.47 -2.58
C ALA A 286 -25.10 7.51 -3.48
N ALA A 287 -23.81 7.35 -3.15
CA ALA A 287 -22.90 6.48 -3.85
C ALA A 287 -21.89 5.87 -2.87
N ILE A 288 -21.46 4.64 -3.17
CA ILE A 288 -20.40 3.93 -2.44
C ILE A 288 -19.38 3.45 -3.48
N HIS A 289 -18.11 3.66 -3.20
CA HIS A 289 -17.00 3.00 -3.87
C HIS A 289 -16.42 1.97 -2.90
N PHE A 290 -16.55 0.70 -3.25
CA PHE A 290 -16.10 -0.40 -2.39
C PHE A 290 -14.60 -0.62 -2.52
N ASN A 291 -13.97 -1.00 -1.41
CA ASN A 291 -12.65 -1.62 -1.43
C ASN A 291 -12.77 -3.05 -1.99
N GLU A 292 -11.77 -3.53 -2.72
CA GLU A 292 -11.70 -4.94 -3.16
C GLU A 292 -11.68 -5.93 -1.99
N ASN A 293 -11.25 -5.50 -0.79
CA ASN A 293 -11.16 -6.36 0.40
C ASN A 293 -12.38 -6.14 1.33
N LEU A 294 -12.12 -5.86 2.62
CA LEU A 294 -13.16 -5.67 3.62
C LEU A 294 -13.78 -4.26 3.55
N ASN A 295 -15.11 -4.22 3.47
CA ASN A 295 -15.90 -3.00 3.60
C ASN A 295 -16.72 -3.06 4.90
N VAL A 296 -16.62 -2.03 5.75
CA VAL A 296 -17.32 -1.98 7.04
C VAL A 296 -18.21 -0.74 7.09
N LEU A 297 -19.53 -0.94 7.16
CA LEU A 297 -20.51 0.15 7.29
C LEU A 297 -20.78 0.46 8.76
N ILE A 298 -20.36 1.63 9.23
CA ILE A 298 -20.51 2.05 10.63
C ILE A 298 -21.47 3.25 10.72
N GLY A 299 -22.37 3.25 11.71
CA GLY A 299 -23.27 4.37 11.95
C GLY A 299 -24.41 4.03 12.90
N GLY A 300 -25.12 5.05 13.38
CA GLY A 300 -26.28 4.89 14.28
C GLY A 300 -27.47 4.16 13.65
N ARG A 301 -28.52 3.88 14.44
CA ARG A 301 -29.76 3.29 13.90
C ARG A 301 -30.40 4.25 12.90
N GLY A 302 -30.93 3.72 11.79
CA GLY A 302 -31.63 4.51 10.76
C GLY A 302 -30.71 5.19 9.72
N THR A 303 -29.39 5.02 9.79
CA THR A 303 -28.45 5.65 8.83
C THR A 303 -28.35 4.93 7.47
N GLY A 304 -29.22 3.97 7.17
CA GLY A 304 -29.24 3.28 5.88
C GLY A 304 -28.32 2.05 5.73
N LYS A 305 -27.62 1.59 6.78
CA LYS A 305 -26.73 0.40 6.69
C LYS A 305 -27.44 -0.85 6.16
N SER A 306 -28.56 -1.23 6.77
CA SER A 306 -29.36 -2.37 6.31
C SER A 306 -29.94 -2.12 4.91
N THR A 307 -30.26 -0.87 4.58
CA THR A 307 -30.71 -0.49 3.23
C THR A 307 -29.65 -0.77 2.19
N VAL A 308 -28.36 -0.54 2.48
CA VAL A 308 -27.26 -0.90 1.56
C VAL A 308 -27.20 -2.41 1.33
N ILE A 309 -27.23 -3.21 2.40
CA ILE A 309 -27.19 -4.68 2.31
C ILE A 309 -28.39 -5.21 1.51
N GLU A 310 -29.60 -4.73 1.82
CA GLU A 310 -30.79 -5.17 1.08
C GLU A 310 -30.86 -4.61 -0.35
N SER A 311 -30.18 -3.49 -0.65
CA SER A 311 -30.04 -3.00 -2.02
C SER A 311 -29.13 -3.90 -2.84
N LEU A 312 -28.02 -4.39 -2.27
CA LEU A 312 -27.17 -5.40 -2.89
C LEU A 312 -27.96 -6.69 -3.14
N ARG A 313 -28.69 -7.18 -2.14
CA ARG A 313 -29.58 -8.34 -2.32
C ARG A 313 -30.57 -8.11 -3.46
N TYR A 314 -31.24 -6.95 -3.46
CA TYR A 314 -32.26 -6.64 -4.43
C TYR A 314 -31.71 -6.52 -5.86
N VAL A 315 -30.63 -5.76 -6.07
CA VAL A 315 -30.07 -5.56 -7.42
C VAL A 315 -29.52 -6.86 -8.01
N LEU A 316 -29.01 -7.76 -7.15
CA LEU A 316 -28.52 -9.08 -7.56
C LEU A 316 -29.63 -10.11 -7.76
N GLY A 317 -30.88 -9.80 -7.42
CA GLY A 317 -31.99 -10.74 -7.55
C GLY A 317 -31.89 -11.92 -6.59
N LEU A 318 -31.23 -11.74 -5.43
CA LEU A 318 -31.08 -12.77 -4.41
C LEU A 318 -32.28 -12.79 -3.47
N GLU A 319 -32.62 -13.98 -2.97
CA GLU A 319 -33.74 -14.16 -2.03
C GLU A 319 -33.24 -14.27 -0.58
N PRO A 320 -33.98 -13.74 0.41
CA PRO A 320 -33.68 -13.95 1.83
C PRO A 320 -33.94 -15.39 2.28
N LEU A 321 -33.15 -15.84 3.26
CA LEU A 321 -33.30 -17.12 3.94
C LEU A 321 -34.28 -16.97 5.12
N GLY A 322 -35.44 -17.61 4.98
CA GLY A 322 -36.48 -17.64 6.02
C GLY A 322 -37.52 -16.52 5.93
N GLU A 323 -38.67 -16.77 6.55
CA GLU A 323 -39.84 -15.90 6.43
C GLU A 323 -39.66 -14.52 7.07
N ASP A 324 -38.96 -14.43 8.19
CA ASP A 324 -38.77 -13.15 8.89
C ASP A 324 -37.80 -12.24 8.14
N ALA A 325 -36.71 -12.81 7.59
CA ALA A 325 -35.80 -12.10 6.71
C ALA A 325 -36.51 -11.61 5.43
N ARG A 326 -37.38 -12.45 4.85
CA ARG A 326 -38.20 -12.06 3.68
C ARG A 326 -39.11 -10.88 3.99
N LYS A 327 -39.83 -10.91 5.12
CA LYS A 327 -40.68 -9.77 5.55
C LYS A 327 -39.86 -8.50 5.78
N ALA A 328 -38.69 -8.62 6.40
CA ALA A 328 -37.80 -7.48 6.64
C ALA A 328 -37.29 -6.87 5.32
N HIS A 329 -36.83 -7.71 4.39
CA HIS A 329 -36.41 -7.31 3.04
C HIS A 329 -37.54 -6.62 2.28
N GLU A 330 -38.72 -7.25 2.18
CA GLU A 330 -39.89 -6.67 1.52
C GLU A 330 -40.30 -5.34 2.14
N GLY A 331 -40.22 -5.23 3.47
CA GLY A 331 -40.48 -3.99 4.20
C GLY A 331 -39.53 -2.86 3.78
N ILE A 332 -38.23 -3.15 3.68
CA ILE A 332 -37.23 -2.18 3.22
C ILE A 332 -37.48 -1.77 1.76
N VAL A 333 -37.72 -2.74 0.87
CA VAL A 333 -37.99 -2.45 -0.54
C VAL A 333 -39.24 -1.58 -0.70
N ARG A 334 -40.34 -1.90 -0.01
CA ARG A 334 -41.61 -1.17 -0.14
C ARG A 334 -41.60 0.20 0.54
N HIS A 335 -41.01 0.31 1.74
CA HIS A 335 -41.16 1.48 2.60
C HIS A 335 -39.94 2.40 2.68
N VAL A 336 -38.77 1.94 2.21
CA VAL A 336 -37.53 2.74 2.27
C VAL A 336 -37.00 3.02 0.87
N LEU A 337 -36.94 2.00 0.01
CA LEU A 337 -36.50 2.18 -1.37
C LEU A 337 -37.64 2.75 -2.24
N HIS A 338 -38.86 2.23 -2.12
CA HIS A 338 -40.05 2.62 -2.89
C HIS A 338 -39.98 2.31 -4.40
N ASN A 339 -41.15 2.26 -5.03
CA ASN A 339 -41.28 2.06 -6.48
C ASN A 339 -40.62 3.22 -7.26
N GLY A 340 -39.96 2.89 -8.36
CA GLY A 340 -39.26 3.86 -9.21
C GLY A 340 -37.80 4.09 -8.81
N THR A 341 -37.36 3.63 -7.64
CA THR A 341 -35.96 3.71 -7.25
C THR A 341 -35.12 2.76 -8.09
N LYS A 342 -34.08 3.30 -8.71
CA LYS A 342 -33.09 2.57 -9.49
C LYS A 342 -31.84 2.37 -8.66
N ILE A 343 -31.45 1.11 -8.51
CA ILE A 343 -30.20 0.68 -7.90
C ILE A 343 -29.27 0.24 -9.03
N SER A 344 -28.06 0.78 -9.06
CA SER A 344 -27.03 0.39 -10.03
C SER A 344 -25.79 -0.07 -9.28
N LEU A 345 -25.34 -1.28 -9.59
CA LEU A 345 -24.17 -1.94 -9.02
C LEU A 345 -23.17 -2.23 -10.14
N LEU A 346 -21.96 -1.71 -10.02
CA LEU A 346 -20.85 -2.06 -10.88
C LEU A 346 -20.06 -3.19 -10.22
N VAL A 347 -19.87 -4.28 -10.96
CA VAL A 347 -19.13 -5.46 -10.51
C VAL A 347 -18.01 -5.78 -11.47
N ARG A 348 -16.97 -6.46 -10.99
CA ARG A 348 -15.87 -6.97 -11.78
C ARG A 348 -15.76 -8.48 -11.61
N ALA A 349 -15.77 -9.19 -12.72
CA ALA A 349 -15.48 -10.61 -12.78
C ALA A 349 -14.11 -10.83 -13.44
N HIS A 350 -13.35 -11.81 -12.96
CA HIS A 350 -12.02 -12.12 -13.49
C HIS A 350 -11.99 -13.34 -14.41
N ARG A 351 -13.07 -14.12 -14.44
CA ARG A 351 -13.20 -15.33 -15.26
C ARG A 351 -14.33 -15.19 -16.28
N PRO A 352 -14.13 -15.57 -17.56
CA PRO A 352 -12.89 -16.09 -18.16
C PRO A 352 -11.82 -15.01 -18.41
N ALA A 353 -12.17 -13.73 -18.30
CA ALA A 353 -11.25 -12.61 -18.36
C ALA A 353 -11.78 -11.46 -17.49
N LYS A 354 -10.88 -10.60 -17.01
CA LYS A 354 -11.22 -9.38 -16.28
C LYS A 354 -12.15 -8.48 -17.10
N ARG A 355 -13.39 -8.32 -16.63
CA ARG A 355 -14.42 -7.49 -17.25
C ARG A 355 -15.32 -6.87 -16.19
N ASP A 356 -15.73 -5.63 -16.46
CA ASP A 356 -16.69 -4.92 -15.62
C ASP A 356 -18.11 -5.05 -16.19
N TYR A 357 -19.10 -5.22 -15.31
CA TYR A 357 -20.50 -5.34 -15.66
C TYR A 357 -21.34 -4.39 -14.80
N LEU A 358 -22.25 -3.67 -15.45
CA LEU A 358 -23.20 -2.81 -14.77
C LEU A 358 -24.54 -3.55 -14.61
N ILE A 359 -24.93 -3.80 -13.37
CA ILE A 359 -26.19 -4.44 -13.00
C ILE A 359 -27.14 -3.38 -12.47
N GLU A 360 -28.27 -3.21 -13.13
CA GLU A 360 -29.25 -2.18 -12.78
C GLU A 360 -30.61 -2.80 -12.50
N ARG A 361 -31.27 -2.35 -11.44
CA ARG A 361 -32.64 -2.79 -11.13
C ARG A 361 -33.47 -1.60 -10.65
N THR A 362 -34.57 -1.33 -11.35
CA THR A 362 -35.55 -0.30 -10.97
C THR A 362 -36.77 -0.97 -10.36
N ILE A 363 -37.16 -0.64 -9.14
CA ILE A 363 -38.27 -1.31 -8.45
C ILE A 363 -39.61 -1.04 -9.18
N PRO A 364 -40.44 -2.06 -9.51
CA PRO A 364 -40.33 -3.48 -9.15
C PRO A 364 -39.79 -4.40 -10.28
N ASN A 365 -39.16 -3.84 -11.30
CA ASN A 365 -38.73 -4.54 -12.52
C ASN A 365 -37.62 -5.58 -12.24
N PRO A 366 -37.43 -6.56 -13.15
CA PRO A 366 -36.29 -7.47 -13.11
C PRO A 366 -34.95 -6.72 -13.30
N PRO A 367 -33.81 -7.30 -12.85
CA PRO A 367 -32.49 -6.73 -13.07
C PRO A 367 -32.10 -6.77 -14.56
N ILE A 368 -31.28 -5.81 -14.98
CA ILE A 368 -30.71 -5.68 -16.32
C ILE A 368 -29.19 -5.69 -16.17
N VAL A 369 -28.50 -6.54 -16.92
CA VAL A 369 -27.03 -6.61 -16.93
C VAL A 369 -26.51 -5.98 -18.22
N ARG A 370 -25.48 -5.13 -18.09
CA ARG A 370 -24.79 -4.49 -19.22
C ARG A 370 -23.29 -4.79 -19.21
N ASP A 371 -22.72 -4.92 -20.40
CA ASP A 371 -21.27 -4.97 -20.59
C ASP A 371 -20.61 -3.57 -20.53
N GLU A 372 -19.29 -3.53 -20.66
CA GLU A 372 -18.48 -2.29 -20.66
C GLU A 372 -18.83 -1.34 -21.82
N SER A 373 -19.44 -1.86 -22.89
CA SER A 373 -19.91 -1.05 -24.03
C SER A 373 -21.34 -0.55 -23.85
N GLY A 374 -22.00 -0.90 -22.74
CA GLY A 374 -23.38 -0.53 -22.41
C GLY A 374 -24.44 -1.44 -23.05
N ASN A 375 -24.04 -2.50 -23.75
CA ASN A 375 -24.97 -3.45 -24.37
C ASN A 375 -25.66 -4.28 -23.29
N VAL A 376 -26.96 -4.51 -23.44
CA VAL A 376 -27.70 -5.39 -22.55
C VAL A 376 -27.36 -6.85 -22.87
N LEU A 377 -27.08 -7.62 -21.83
CA LEU A 377 -26.81 -9.05 -21.92
C LEU A 377 -28.04 -9.85 -21.46
N GLU A 378 -28.36 -10.94 -22.16
CA GLU A 378 -29.40 -11.89 -21.75
C GLU A 378 -28.89 -12.88 -20.68
N VAL A 379 -28.43 -12.33 -19.55
CA VAL A 379 -27.90 -13.09 -18.42
C VAL A 379 -28.46 -12.53 -17.10
N SER A 380 -28.50 -13.38 -16.07
CA SER A 380 -28.83 -12.97 -14.72
C SER A 380 -27.61 -12.41 -13.98
N PRO A 381 -27.80 -11.60 -12.93
CA PRO A 381 -26.69 -11.17 -12.05
C PRO A 381 -25.85 -12.34 -11.52
N THR A 382 -26.49 -13.45 -11.18
CA THR A 382 -25.83 -14.66 -10.65
C THR A 382 -25.00 -15.40 -11.69
N ASP A 383 -25.22 -15.18 -12.98
CA ASP A 383 -24.33 -15.74 -14.03
C ASP A 383 -22.99 -15.00 -14.10
N ILE A 384 -22.94 -13.74 -13.63
CA ILE A 384 -21.73 -12.91 -13.60
C ILE A 384 -20.95 -13.11 -12.30
N ILE A 385 -21.66 -13.19 -11.18
CA ILE A 385 -21.08 -13.26 -9.82
C ILE A 385 -21.77 -14.38 -9.01
N PRO A 386 -21.49 -15.66 -9.32
CA PRO A 386 -22.27 -16.80 -8.84
C PRO A 386 -22.11 -17.12 -7.35
N GLN A 387 -21.06 -16.61 -6.70
CA GLN A 387 -20.70 -16.97 -5.32
C GLN A 387 -21.10 -15.92 -4.28
N VAL A 388 -21.95 -14.96 -4.65
CA VAL A 388 -22.36 -13.91 -3.71
C VAL A 388 -23.44 -14.43 -2.76
N GLU A 389 -23.14 -14.32 -1.47
CA GLU A 389 -24.09 -14.57 -0.38
C GLU A 389 -24.40 -13.24 0.33
N VAL A 390 -25.67 -13.02 0.65
CA VAL A 390 -26.11 -11.84 1.40
C VAL A 390 -26.89 -12.28 2.63
N TYR A 391 -26.49 -11.76 3.77
CA TYR A 391 -27.10 -12.03 5.07
C TYR A 391 -27.55 -10.71 5.70
N GLY A 392 -28.85 -10.60 5.93
CA GLY A 392 -29.51 -9.49 6.58
C GLY A 392 -29.57 -9.67 8.10
N GLN A 393 -30.42 -8.86 8.73
CA GLN A 393 -30.54 -8.89 10.19
C GLN A 393 -31.22 -10.18 10.66
N HIS A 394 -30.58 -10.90 11.59
CA HIS A 394 -31.07 -12.17 12.18
C HIS A 394 -31.17 -13.34 11.18
N GLU A 395 -30.34 -13.35 10.13
CA GLU A 395 -30.33 -14.42 9.11
C GLU A 395 -29.27 -15.52 9.35
N ILE A 396 -28.35 -15.30 10.30
CA ILE A 396 -27.33 -16.27 10.75
C ILE A 396 -27.49 -16.53 12.24
#